data_AF-H0F8P3-F1
#
_entry.id   AF-H0F8P3-F1
#
_cell.length_a   1.000
_cell.length_b   1.000
_cell.length_c   1.000
_cell.angle_alpha   90.00
_cell.angle_beta   90.00
_cell.angle_gamma   90.00
#
_symmetry.space_group_name_H-M   'P 1'
#
loop_
_entity.id
_entity.type
_entity.pdbx_description
1 polymer ?
#
loop_
_entity_poly.entity_id
_entity_poly.type
_entity_poly.pdbx_seq_one_letter_code
_entity_poly.pdbx_strand_id
1 'polypeptide(L)' 'MVPATMLARLPVYPGYEWRVAGTDLVLVAIATAVVADVLLGVFD' A
#
# COMPACT_ATOMS: atom_id res chain seq x y z
N MET A 1 -9.03 1.63 -3.41
CA MET A 1 -7.89 1.56 -4.35
C MET A 1 -6.99 2.76 -4.11
N VAL A 2 -5.67 2.64 -4.27
CA VAL A 2 -4.76 3.78 -4.06
C VAL A 2 -4.89 4.76 -5.25
N PRO A 3 -5.05 6.07 -5.04
CA PRO A 3 -5.10 7.05 -6.14
C PRO A 3 -3.84 7.00 -7.01
N ALA A 4 -3.98 7.05 -8.34
CA ALA A 4 -2.86 6.91 -9.27
C ALA A 4 -1.76 7.98 -9.08
N THR A 5 -2.16 9.21 -8.77
CA THR A 5 -1.23 10.31 -8.48
C THR A 5 -0.42 10.06 -7.22
N MET A 6 -1.01 9.44 -6.20
CA MET A 6 -0.33 9.04 -4.97
C MET A 6 0.58 7.85 -5.23
N LEU A 7 0.08 6.82 -5.91
CA LEU A 7 0.84 5.61 -6.23
C LEU A 7 2.14 5.93 -7.00
N ALA A 8 2.08 6.89 -7.92
CA ALA A 8 3.26 7.37 -8.68
C ALA A 8 4.34 8.04 -7.82
N ARG A 9 4.03 8.39 -6.57
CA ARG A 9 4.93 9.06 -5.61
C ARG A 9 5.43 8.11 -4.51
N LEU A 10 4.90 6.90 -4.43
CA LEU A 10 5.30 5.91 -3.43
C LEU A 10 6.51 5.10 -3.92
N PRO A 11 7.39 4.65 -3.00
CA PRO A 11 8.44 3.70 -3.35
C PRO A 11 7.86 2.42 -3.96
N VAL A 12 8.56 1.88 -4.97
CA VAL A 12 8.21 0.62 -5.63
C VAL A 12 9.09 -0.49 -5.09
N TYR A 13 8.47 -1.51 -4.50
CA TYR A 13 9.13 -2.71 -4.00
C TYR A 13 8.75 -3.89 -4.90
N PRO A 14 9.70 -4.50 -5.64
CA PRO A 14 9.40 -5.64 -6.50
C PRO A 14 8.71 -6.78 -5.74
N GLY A 15 7.59 -7.27 -6.26
CA GLY A 15 6.79 -8.33 -5.63
C GLY A 15 5.81 -7.85 -4.55
N TYR A 16 5.70 -6.54 -4.34
CA TYR A 16 4.74 -5.93 -3.42
C TYR A 16 3.87 -4.89 -4.12
N GLU A 17 2.75 -4.58 -3.50
CA GLU A 17 1.87 -3.50 -3.94
C GLU A 17 1.29 -2.72 -2.76
N TRP A 18 0.98 -1.45 -3.02
CA TRP A 18 0.28 -0.59 -2.08
C TRP A 18 -1.23 -0.79 -2.21
N ARG A 19 -1.91 -1.00 -1.08
CA ARG A 19 -3.37 -1.14 -1.01
C ARG A 19 -3.95 -0.23 0.07
N VAL A 20 -5.22 0.11 -0.08
CA VAL A 20 -5.99 0.83 0.94
C VAL A 20 -6.75 -0.19 1.78
N ALA A 21 -6.63 -0.09 3.11
CA ALA A 21 -7.34 -0.91 4.08
C ALA A 21 -7.98 -0.01 5.15
N GLY A 22 -9.29 0.24 5.05
CA GLY A 22 -9.92 1.27 5.88
C GLY A 22 -9.34 2.66 5.57
N THR A 23 -8.84 3.35 6.59
CA THR A 23 -8.13 4.65 6.48
C THR A 23 -6.62 4.49 6.36
N ASP A 24 -6.11 3.26 6.35
CA ASP A 24 -4.67 2.97 6.33
C ASP A 24 -4.19 2.63 4.92
N LEU A 25 -2.90 2.86 4.68
CA LEU A 25 -2.18 2.43 3.49
C LEU A 25 -1.24 1.27 3.87
N VAL A 26 -1.40 0.13 3.21
CA VAL A 26 -0.65 -1.09 3.52
C VAL A 26 0.20 -1.55 2.34
N LEU A 27 1.43 -2.02 2.63
CA LEU A 27 2.30 -2.67 1.65
C LEU A 27 2.14 -4.18 1.77
N VAL A 28 1.76 -4.84 0.69
CA VAL A 28 1.39 -6.27 0.70
C VAL A 28 2.22 -7.05 -0.31
N ALA A 29 2.76 -8.20 0.11
CA ALA A 29 3.44 -9.14 -0.79
C ALA A 29 2.41 -9.81 -1.72
N ILE A 30 2.62 -9.70 -3.04
CA ILE A 30 1.64 -10.16 -4.05
C ILE A 30 1.43 -11.67 -3.99
N ALA A 31 2.51 -12.44 -3.80
CA ALA A 31 2.47 -13.90 -3.85
C ALA A 31 1.79 -14.55 -2.63
N THR A 32 1.85 -13.89 -1.47
CA THR A 32 1.46 -14.50 -0.18
C THR A 32 0.39 -13.71 0.57
N ALA A 33 0.05 -12.51 0.11
CA ALA A 33 -0.81 -11.56 0.80
C ALA A 33 -0.32 -11.15 2.21
N VAL A 34 0.95 -11.42 2.55
CA VAL A 34 1.55 -10.99 3.82
C VAL A 34 1.73 -9.47 3.81
N VAL A 35 1.28 -8.83 4.88
CA VAL A 35 1.48 -7.39 5.11
C VAL A 35 2.93 -7.17 5.56
N ALA A 36 3.66 -6.34 4.83
CA ALA A 36 5.04 -5.99 5.15
C ALA A 36 5.13 -4.68 5.93
N ASP A 37 4.22 -3.73 5.66
CA ASP A 37 4.21 -2.44 6.34
C ASP A 37 2.79 -1.84 6.37
N VAL A 38 2.54 -0.97 7.36
CA VAL A 38 1.27 -0.30 7.60
C VAL A 38 1.52 1.17 7.94
N LEU A 39 0.99 2.07 7.10
CA LEU A 39 0.94 3.50 7.36
C LEU A 39 -0.47 3.85 7.84
N LEU A 40 -0.58 4.24 9.10
CA LEU A 40 -1.85 4.45 9.77
C LEU A 40 -2.46 5.82 9.42
N GLY A 41 -3.78 5.87 9.24
CA GLY A 41 -4.57 7.11 9.11
C GLY A 41 -4.21 7.99 7.91
N VAL A 42 -3.69 7.39 6.83
CA VAL A 42 -3.28 8.13 5.62
C VAL A 42 -4.48 8.78 4.90
N PHE A 43 -5.67 8.22 5.08
CA PHE A 43 -6.90 8.65 4.41
C PHE A 43 -8.00 9.13 5.36
N ASP A 44 -7.65 9.49 6.60
CA ASP A 44 -8.55 10.26 7.49
C ASP A 44 -8.68 11.72 7.03
#